data_AF-T1HED6-F1
#
_entry.id   AF-T1HED6-F1
#
_cell.length_a   1.000
_cell.length_b   1.000
_cell.length_c   1.000
_cell.angle_alpha   90.00
_cell.angle_beta   90.00
_cell.angle_gamma   90.00
#
_symmetry.space_group_name_H-M   'P 1'
#
loop_
_entity.id
_entity.type
_entity.pdbx_description
1 polymer ?
#
loop_
_entity_poly.entity_id
_entity_poly.type
_entity_poly.pdbx_seq_one_letter_code
_entity_poly.pdbx_strand_id
1 'polypeptide(L)'
;QMWNRLLAVSLIVLIGGSEGFSEDAVHIRSKYGNQFVTSSTLRWVSEQKGEHRDTAVEGSVERVLNEYGKNPEDTVDTVEKQEPVTERKVYVCRARHNGVWVPGQLRFGKQACLISIHGHVYTYEKYEILENIEAGARLSWVRWDRFTGIPIGSVYGGESYIARRKGLLDPEDEKKLGFVHLLGKLEVAKGFGGASGRLLEEQEKDFEDGEVLVETEPIRYELTVIRYNMDRKNIANKEKILGSTLLKNENPYAATIDTMMAYESNYSLYWGQGKAILKGLPTIIRHQNGSLMEEIKWGIPEFEERKDVYKVEVHLLPGTAVNVTLVANDTESETPYTAKLVAVYDDGGHRSRTVQGIRREMAMIDVKPLFSPVYFIGNMSLVPTTTTTTTTTTTTTTSTTTARTTTTE
;
A
#
# COMPACT_ATOMS: atom_id res chain seq x y z
N GLN A 1 -49.23 -51.86 10.37
CA GLN A 1 -49.65 -50.60 11.01
C GLN A 1 -48.52 -49.61 10.88
N MET A 2 -48.83 -48.39 10.41
CA MET A 2 -48.11 -47.09 10.56
C MET A 2 -46.60 -47.17 10.82
N TRP A 3 -45.69 -46.58 10.05
CA TRP A 3 -45.65 -45.23 9.49
C TRP A 3 -44.26 -45.13 8.84
N ASN A 4 -44.12 -44.43 7.71
CA ASN A 4 -43.11 -43.37 7.53
C ASN A 4 -43.02 -42.97 6.06
N ARG A 5 -43.70 -41.86 5.77
CA ARG A 5 -43.32 -40.91 4.72
C ARG A 5 -42.34 -39.92 5.33
N LEU A 6 -41.17 -39.74 4.71
CA LEU A 6 -40.30 -38.58 4.85
C LEU A 6 -39.63 -38.40 3.48
N LEU A 7 -40.25 -37.64 2.57
CA LEU A 7 -39.87 -36.26 2.25
C LEU A 7 -38.39 -36.10 1.90
N ALA A 8 -38.05 -36.41 0.65
CA ALA A 8 -36.83 -35.96 0.01
C ALA A 8 -37.02 -34.48 -0.39
N VAL A 9 -36.47 -33.57 0.41
CA VAL A 9 -36.34 -32.15 0.03
C VAL A 9 -35.10 -32.04 -0.85
N SER A 10 -35.33 -31.78 -2.14
CA SER A 10 -34.28 -31.49 -3.10
C SER A 10 -33.73 -30.08 -2.83
N LEU A 11 -32.53 -30.01 -2.25
CA LEU A 11 -31.80 -28.77 -2.05
C LEU A 11 -31.07 -28.45 -3.37
N ILE A 12 -31.69 -27.63 -4.22
CA ILE A 12 -31.02 -27.03 -5.37
C ILE A 12 -30.06 -25.97 -4.82
N VAL A 13 -28.79 -26.34 -4.70
CA VAL A 13 -27.70 -25.39 -4.48
C VAL A 13 -27.50 -24.62 -5.78
N LEU A 14 -28.11 -23.43 -5.84
CA LEU A 14 -27.72 -22.39 -6.78
C LEU A 14 -26.29 -21.97 -6.45
N ILE A 15 -25.33 -22.59 -7.14
CA ILE A 15 -23.96 -22.08 -7.23
C ILE A 15 -24.06 -20.81 -8.07
N GLY A 16 -24.32 -19.68 -7.41
CA GLY A 16 -24.02 -18.38 -7.97
C GLY A 16 -22.53 -18.33 -8.23
N GLY A 17 -22.13 -18.41 -9.50
CA GLY A 17 -20.79 -18.07 -9.92
C GLY A 17 -20.56 -16.61 -9.55
N SER A 18 -19.89 -16.38 -8.43
CA SER A 18 -19.09 -15.18 -8.30
C SER A 18 -17.97 -15.37 -9.32
N GLU A 19 -18.04 -14.63 -10.43
CA GLU A 19 -16.85 -14.35 -11.22
C GLU A 19 -15.91 -13.56 -10.30
N GLY A 20 -15.16 -14.29 -9.48
CA GLY A 20 -14.02 -13.72 -8.80
C GLY A 20 -13.08 -13.24 -9.89
N PHE A 21 -12.86 -11.93 -9.95
CA PHE A 21 -11.74 -11.37 -10.70
C PHE A 21 -10.49 -12.10 -10.21
N SER A 22 -9.98 -13.03 -11.03
CA SER A 22 -8.71 -13.69 -10.77
C SER A 22 -7.64 -12.64 -11.05
N GLU A 23 -7.02 -12.12 -9.99
CA GLU A 23 -5.88 -11.21 -10.09
C GLU A 23 -4.62 -12.06 -10.11
N ASP A 24 -3.99 -12.18 -11.28
CA ASP A 24 -2.78 -12.95 -11.46
C ASP A 24 -1.54 -12.08 -11.20
N ALA A 25 -0.55 -12.65 -10.51
CA ALA A 25 0.69 -11.96 -10.19
C ALA A 25 1.55 -11.74 -11.46
N VAL A 26 2.18 -10.57 -11.55
CA VAL A 26 3.19 -10.29 -12.59
C VAL A 26 4.56 -10.69 -12.08
N HIS A 27 5.37 -11.29 -12.95
CA HIS A 27 6.73 -11.67 -12.64
C HIS A 27 7.73 -10.79 -13.40
N ILE A 28 8.86 -10.48 -12.76
CA ILE A 28 9.95 -9.72 -13.34
C ILE A 28 11.27 -10.48 -13.20
N ARG A 29 12.22 -10.22 -14.09
CA ARG A 29 13.54 -10.84 -14.04
C ARG A 29 14.34 -10.32 -12.83
N SER A 30 14.77 -11.24 -11.97
CA SER A 30 15.62 -10.93 -10.82
C SER A 30 17.03 -10.52 -11.23
N LYS A 31 17.73 -9.81 -10.33
CA LYS A 31 19.19 -9.65 -10.39
C LYS A 31 19.95 -10.96 -10.10
N TYR A 32 19.32 -11.92 -9.41
CA TYR A 32 19.95 -13.18 -8.98
C TYR A 32 19.90 -14.30 -10.04
N GLY A 33 20.09 -13.97 -11.32
CA GLY A 33 20.12 -14.93 -12.42
C GLY A 33 18.75 -15.17 -13.07
N ASN A 34 18.42 -16.43 -13.38
CA ASN A 34 17.18 -16.84 -14.08
C ASN A 34 15.98 -17.02 -13.14
N GLN A 35 16.00 -16.42 -11.96
CA GLN A 35 14.87 -16.45 -11.04
C GLN A 35 13.91 -15.30 -11.33
N PHE A 36 12.61 -15.60 -11.20
CA PHE A 36 11.56 -14.60 -11.29
C PHE A 36 11.21 -14.07 -9.91
N VAL A 37 11.01 -12.76 -9.81
CA VAL A 37 10.46 -12.11 -8.61
C VAL A 37 9.05 -11.64 -8.93
N THR A 38 8.16 -11.73 -7.94
CA THR A 38 6.79 -11.22 -8.09
C THR A 38 6.77 -9.71 -7.91
N SER A 39 6.28 -8.99 -8.91
CA SER A 39 6.08 -7.55 -8.82
C SER A 39 5.01 -7.24 -7.78
N SER A 40 5.29 -6.24 -6.94
CA SER A 40 4.31 -5.71 -5.99
C SER A 40 3.50 -4.55 -6.58
N THR A 41 3.88 -4.05 -7.76
CA THR A 41 3.33 -2.83 -8.37
C THR A 41 2.61 -3.09 -9.70
N LEU A 42 2.80 -4.27 -10.29
CA LEU A 42 2.11 -4.73 -11.49
C LEU A 42 1.22 -5.93 -11.18
N ARG A 43 0.10 -6.04 -11.90
CA ARG A 43 -0.74 -7.25 -11.89
C ARG A 43 -1.41 -7.49 -13.23
N TRP A 44 -1.84 -8.72 -13.46
CA TRP A 44 -2.71 -9.08 -14.56
C TRP A 44 -4.17 -9.04 -14.11
N VAL A 45 -4.99 -8.34 -14.88
CA VAL A 45 -6.42 -8.20 -14.62
C VAL A 45 -7.19 -8.81 -15.76
N SER A 46 -8.05 -9.79 -15.45
CA SER A 46 -9.00 -10.36 -16.39
C SER A 46 -9.99 -9.30 -16.87
N GLU A 47 -10.06 -9.10 -18.19
CA GLU A 47 -10.95 -8.14 -18.86
C GLU A 47 -11.54 -8.79 -20.12
N GLN A 48 -12.61 -8.20 -20.66
CA GLN A 48 -13.28 -8.72 -21.86
C GLN A 48 -13.75 -7.57 -22.78
N LYS A 49 -14.02 -7.91 -24.05
CA LYS A 49 -14.70 -7.03 -25.03
C LYS A 49 -14.03 -5.67 -25.29
N GLY A 50 -12.72 -5.55 -25.09
CA GLY A 50 -11.98 -4.31 -25.29
C GLY A 50 -11.97 -3.39 -24.08
N GLU A 51 -12.53 -3.81 -22.95
CA GLU A 51 -12.46 -3.06 -21.70
C GLU A 51 -11.01 -3.01 -21.18
N HIS A 52 -10.66 -1.86 -20.62
CA HIS A 52 -9.38 -1.62 -19.96
C HIS A 52 -9.54 -0.52 -18.91
N ARG A 53 -8.66 -0.51 -17.91
CA ARG A 53 -8.60 0.53 -16.88
C ARG A 53 -7.68 1.67 -17.31
N ASP A 54 -7.82 2.83 -16.67
CA ASP A 54 -6.94 3.99 -16.90
C ASP A 54 -5.48 3.72 -16.47
N THR A 55 -5.29 2.74 -15.60
CA THR A 55 -4.01 2.24 -15.08
C THR A 55 -3.37 1.16 -15.97
N ALA A 56 -3.99 0.83 -17.11
CA ALA A 56 -3.45 -0.15 -18.05
C ALA A 56 -2.10 0.32 -18.63
N VAL A 57 -1.16 -0.62 -18.78
CA VAL A 57 0.18 -0.32 -19.30
C VAL A 57 0.11 -0.09 -20.81
N GLU A 58 0.49 1.12 -21.19
CA GLU A 58 0.63 1.53 -22.60
C GLU A 58 1.88 0.90 -23.21
N GLY A 59 1.68 0.07 -24.23
CA GLY A 59 2.74 -0.59 -24.97
C GLY A 59 3.24 0.22 -26.16
N SER A 60 2.30 0.82 -26.89
CA SER A 60 2.58 1.60 -28.10
C SER A 60 1.46 2.61 -28.38
N VAL A 61 1.65 3.40 -29.43
CA VAL A 61 0.69 4.36 -29.96
C VAL A 61 0.53 4.13 -31.46
N GLU A 62 -0.71 4.19 -31.93
CA GLU A 62 -1.09 4.17 -33.34
C GLU A 62 -1.50 5.57 -33.78
N ARG A 63 -0.86 6.09 -34.82
CA ARG A 63 -1.19 7.38 -35.44
C ARG A 63 -2.11 7.17 -36.63
N VAL A 64 -3.31 7.75 -36.56
CA VAL A 64 -4.33 7.68 -37.62
C VAL A 64 -4.79 9.08 -38.03
N LEU A 65 -5.30 9.23 -39.25
CA LEU A 65 -5.92 10.48 -39.70
C LEU A 65 -7.24 10.71 -38.96
N ASN A 66 -7.50 11.96 -38.56
CA ASN A 66 -8.78 12.33 -37.94
C ASN A 66 -9.87 12.39 -39.02
N GLU A 67 -10.76 11.39 -39.04
CA GLU A 67 -11.91 11.39 -39.95
C GLU A 67 -13.01 12.39 -39.55
N TYR A 68 -12.99 12.91 -38.32
CA TYR A 68 -14.02 13.80 -37.76
C TYR A 68 -13.80 15.31 -38.03
N GLY A 69 -12.80 15.69 -38.84
CA GLY A 69 -12.47 17.09 -39.13
C GLY A 69 -13.13 17.70 -40.38
N LYS A 70 -14.08 17.02 -41.04
CA LYS A 70 -14.78 17.58 -42.21
C LYS A 70 -16.04 18.34 -41.76
N ASN A 71 -15.87 19.57 -41.28
CA ASN A 71 -16.97 20.55 -41.35
C ASN A 71 -17.17 20.94 -42.84
N PRO A 72 -18.39 20.89 -43.40
CA PRO A 72 -18.63 21.17 -44.83
C PRO A 72 -18.59 22.67 -45.22
N GLU A 73 -18.05 23.56 -44.39
CA GLU A 73 -18.16 25.02 -44.58
C GLU A 73 -16.84 25.79 -44.47
N ASP A 74 -15.74 25.30 -45.05
CA ASP A 74 -14.58 26.18 -45.27
C ASP A 74 -14.11 26.16 -46.72
N THR A 75 -14.63 27.16 -47.44
CA THR A 75 -14.21 27.63 -48.75
C THR A 75 -12.73 28.03 -48.78
N VAL A 76 -12.03 27.53 -49.81
CA VAL A 76 -10.98 28.18 -50.62
C VAL A 76 -10.13 29.24 -49.92
N ASP A 77 -8.90 28.87 -49.53
CA ASP A 77 -7.64 29.45 -50.09
C ASP A 77 -6.40 28.84 -49.43
N THR A 78 -5.31 28.83 -50.19
CA THR A 78 -4.00 28.20 -49.99
C THR A 78 -3.30 28.44 -48.64
N VAL A 79 -3.14 27.37 -47.84
CA VAL A 79 -1.96 26.98 -47.04
C VAL A 79 -2.09 25.47 -46.81
N GLU A 80 -1.00 24.70 -46.83
CA GLU A 80 -0.98 23.26 -46.51
C GLU A 80 -1.78 22.94 -45.23
N LYS A 81 -3.06 22.58 -45.35
CA LYS A 81 -3.90 22.14 -44.23
C LYS A 81 -3.39 20.76 -43.82
N GLN A 82 -2.52 20.73 -42.82
CA GLN A 82 -2.13 19.50 -42.12
C GLN A 82 -3.40 18.81 -41.62
N GLU A 83 -3.70 17.63 -42.15
CA GLU A 83 -4.78 16.81 -41.63
C GLU A 83 -4.46 16.47 -40.17
N PRO A 84 -5.37 16.70 -39.21
CA PRO A 84 -5.09 16.41 -37.82
C PRO A 84 -4.77 14.92 -37.66
N VAL A 85 -3.64 14.59 -37.05
CA VAL A 85 -3.27 13.21 -36.70
C VAL A 85 -3.74 12.93 -35.28
N THR A 86 -4.49 11.86 -35.09
CA THR A 86 -4.95 11.41 -33.77
C THR A 86 -4.14 10.20 -33.32
N GLU A 87 -3.71 10.24 -32.06
CA GLU A 87 -2.96 9.16 -31.41
C GLU A 87 -3.90 8.25 -30.62
N ARG A 88 -3.86 6.95 -30.93
CA ARG A 88 -4.63 5.90 -30.26
C ARG A 88 -3.69 5.00 -29.46
N LYS A 89 -4.01 4.80 -28.19
CA LYS A 89 -3.19 3.98 -27.29
C LYS A 89 -3.36 2.50 -27.59
N VAL A 90 -2.26 1.76 -27.51
CA VAL A 90 -2.21 0.30 -27.61
C VAL A 90 -1.73 -0.25 -26.27
N TYR A 91 -2.54 -1.09 -25.64
CA TYR A 91 -2.26 -1.62 -24.30
C TYR A 91 -1.63 -3.01 -24.37
N VAL A 92 -0.83 -3.32 -23.35
CA VAL A 92 -0.25 -4.66 -23.17
C VAL A 92 -1.30 -5.60 -22.59
N CYS A 93 -1.57 -6.69 -23.30
CA CYS A 93 -2.44 -7.76 -22.83
C CYS A 93 -1.74 -9.11 -22.94
N ARG A 94 -2.32 -10.15 -22.36
CA ARG A 94 -1.96 -11.55 -22.59
C ARG A 94 -3.22 -12.40 -22.73
N ALA A 95 -3.14 -13.46 -23.51
CA ALA A 95 -4.22 -14.41 -23.65
C ALA A 95 -3.70 -15.84 -23.51
N ARG A 96 -4.61 -16.75 -23.16
CA ARG A 96 -4.27 -18.16 -22.95
C ARG A 96 -4.49 -18.95 -24.22
N HIS A 97 -3.41 -19.49 -24.79
CA HIS A 97 -3.45 -20.37 -25.96
C HIS A 97 -2.93 -21.76 -25.56
N ASN A 98 -3.73 -22.81 -25.78
CA ASN A 98 -3.38 -24.19 -25.45
C ASN A 98 -2.82 -24.38 -24.03
N GLY A 99 -3.36 -23.64 -23.06
CA GLY A 99 -2.96 -23.71 -21.66
C GLY A 99 -1.82 -22.78 -21.24
N VAL A 100 -1.13 -22.14 -22.18
CA VAL A 100 0.02 -21.25 -21.95
C VAL A 100 -0.38 -19.78 -22.11
N TRP A 101 0.17 -18.90 -21.28
CA TRP A 101 -0.05 -17.46 -21.35
C TRP A 101 0.94 -16.80 -22.33
N VAL A 102 0.40 -16.10 -23.32
CA VAL A 102 1.19 -15.45 -24.37
C VAL A 102 0.89 -13.95 -24.34
N PRO A 103 1.92 -13.08 -24.23
CA PRO A 103 1.73 -11.64 -24.30
C PRO A 103 1.36 -11.20 -25.71
N GLY A 104 0.67 -10.07 -25.79
CA GLY A 104 0.12 -9.52 -27.02
C GLY A 104 -0.28 -8.05 -26.85
N GLN A 105 -1.18 -7.60 -27.72
CA GLN A 105 -1.60 -6.20 -27.75
C GLN A 105 -3.11 -6.04 -27.89
N LEU A 106 -3.65 -5.06 -27.16
CA LEU A 106 -5.03 -4.62 -27.28
C LEU A 106 -5.05 -3.28 -28.03
N ARG A 107 -5.58 -3.30 -29.25
CA ARG A 107 -5.65 -2.12 -30.13
C ARG A 107 -6.96 -1.38 -29.94
N PHE A 108 -6.95 -0.08 -30.15
CA PHE A 108 -8.15 0.74 -30.13
C PHE A 108 -9.19 0.23 -31.16
N GLY A 109 -10.45 0.14 -30.73
CA GLY A 109 -11.55 -0.36 -31.56
C GLY A 109 -11.57 -1.88 -31.79
N LYS A 110 -10.57 -2.63 -31.30
CA LYS A 110 -10.62 -4.10 -31.25
C LYS A 110 -11.15 -4.54 -29.88
N GLN A 111 -12.13 -5.43 -29.88
CA GLN A 111 -12.75 -5.96 -28.66
C GLN A 111 -11.99 -7.15 -28.06
N ALA A 112 -10.77 -7.42 -28.51
CA ALA A 112 -10.05 -8.64 -28.22
C ALA A 112 -8.54 -8.42 -28.23
N CYS A 113 -7.84 -9.19 -27.39
CA CYS A 113 -6.39 -9.23 -27.34
C CYS A 113 -5.84 -10.02 -28.54
N LEU A 114 -4.90 -9.42 -29.26
CA LEU A 114 -4.18 -10.06 -30.35
C LEU A 114 -2.90 -10.67 -29.79
N ILE A 115 -2.62 -11.94 -30.09
CA ILE A 115 -1.38 -12.62 -29.71
C ILE A 115 -0.73 -13.29 -30.93
N SER A 116 0.59 -13.51 -30.93
CA SER A 116 1.28 -14.29 -31.96
C SER A 116 1.86 -15.56 -31.38
N ILE A 117 1.64 -16.67 -32.08
CA ILE A 117 2.29 -17.93 -31.79
C ILE A 117 2.49 -18.73 -33.09
N HIS A 118 3.69 -19.28 -33.27
CA HIS A 118 4.07 -20.12 -34.40
C HIS A 118 3.78 -19.49 -35.78
N GLY A 119 4.07 -18.21 -35.97
CA GLY A 119 3.88 -17.53 -37.27
C GLY A 119 2.51 -16.87 -37.44
N HIS A 120 1.54 -17.21 -36.58
CA HIS A 120 0.14 -16.84 -36.76
C HIS A 120 -0.36 -15.90 -35.67
N VAL A 121 -1.21 -14.95 -36.07
CA VAL A 121 -1.89 -14.02 -35.17
C VAL A 121 -3.27 -14.55 -34.82
N TYR A 122 -3.54 -14.67 -33.52
CA TYR A 122 -4.81 -15.12 -32.99
C TYR A 122 -5.48 -14.00 -32.20
N THR A 123 -6.81 -14.01 -32.19
CA THR A 123 -7.63 -13.01 -31.50
C THR A 123 -8.41 -13.69 -30.38
N TYR A 124 -8.34 -13.15 -29.16
CA TYR A 124 -9.03 -13.69 -27.98
C TYR A 124 -9.88 -12.62 -27.30
N GLU A 125 -11.17 -12.90 -27.13
CA GLU A 125 -12.11 -12.01 -26.42
C GLU A 125 -11.90 -12.04 -24.90
N LYS A 126 -11.41 -13.17 -24.38
CA LYS A 126 -11.03 -13.34 -22.97
C LYS A 126 -9.53 -13.19 -22.85
N TYR A 127 -9.09 -12.17 -22.13
CA TYR A 127 -7.69 -11.83 -21.98
C TYR A 127 -7.43 -11.19 -20.63
N GLU A 128 -6.16 -10.96 -20.34
CA GLU A 128 -5.74 -10.19 -19.18
C GLU A 128 -4.95 -8.98 -19.64
N ILE A 129 -5.17 -7.83 -18.98
CA ILE A 129 -4.41 -6.61 -19.21
C ILE A 129 -3.37 -6.44 -18.13
N LEU A 130 -2.20 -5.95 -18.53
CA LEU A 130 -1.17 -5.53 -17.59
C LEU A 130 -1.57 -4.20 -16.96
N GLU A 131 -1.77 -4.19 -15.64
CA GLU A 131 -2.13 -3.00 -14.88
C GLU A 131 -0.95 -2.51 -14.04
N ASN A 132 -0.69 -1.20 -14.07
CA ASN A 132 0.19 -0.52 -13.12
C ASN A 132 -0.62 -0.04 -11.92
N ILE A 133 -0.58 -0.81 -10.83
CA ILE A 133 -1.42 -0.62 -9.65
C ILE A 133 -1.13 0.77 -9.06
N GLU A 134 -2.15 1.63 -9.07
CA GLU A 134 -2.07 3.01 -8.56
C GLU A 134 -0.86 3.79 -9.08
N ALA A 135 -0.42 3.48 -10.31
CA ALA A 135 0.76 4.06 -10.92
C ALA A 135 2.03 3.93 -10.04
N GLY A 136 2.15 2.84 -9.27
CA GLY A 136 3.29 2.58 -8.37
C GLY A 136 4.56 2.13 -9.09
N ALA A 137 4.43 1.43 -10.22
CA ALA A 137 5.54 0.88 -10.98
C ALA A 137 6.22 1.95 -11.83
N ARG A 138 7.55 2.11 -11.74
CA ARG A 138 8.32 2.88 -12.73
C ARG A 138 8.65 1.97 -13.90
N LEU A 139 7.90 2.14 -14.97
CA LEU A 139 8.06 1.37 -16.20
C LEU A 139 8.93 2.15 -17.18
N SER A 140 9.85 1.46 -17.83
CA SER A 140 10.67 1.99 -18.90
C SER A 140 10.87 0.96 -19.99
N TRP A 141 11.09 1.43 -21.21
CA TRP A 141 11.43 0.59 -22.34
C TRP A 141 12.94 0.64 -22.52
N VAL A 142 13.60 -0.49 -22.27
CA VAL A 142 15.06 -0.59 -22.28
C VAL A 142 15.48 -1.31 -23.54
N ARG A 143 16.44 -0.73 -24.26
CA ARG A 143 17.01 -1.35 -25.46
C ARG A 143 17.64 -2.70 -25.12
N TRP A 144 17.38 -3.68 -25.95
CA TRP A 144 18.05 -4.98 -25.93
C TRP A 144 18.47 -5.37 -27.35
N ASP A 145 19.53 -6.15 -27.44
CA ASP A 145 19.94 -6.85 -28.64
C ASP A 145 20.41 -8.27 -28.30
N ARG A 146 20.72 -9.05 -29.35
CA ARG A 146 21.21 -10.44 -29.22
C ARG A 146 22.49 -10.60 -28.37
N PHE A 147 23.25 -9.53 -28.13
CA PHE A 147 24.53 -9.52 -27.42
C PHE A 147 24.44 -8.96 -25.99
N THR A 148 23.55 -7.99 -25.74
CA THR A 148 23.42 -7.32 -24.43
C THR A 148 22.70 -8.17 -23.38
N GLY A 149 22.07 -9.27 -23.80
CA GLY A 149 21.20 -10.08 -22.96
C GLY A 149 19.95 -9.30 -22.53
N ILE A 150 19.09 -9.97 -21.75
CA ILE A 150 17.84 -9.34 -21.27
C ILE A 150 18.14 -8.47 -20.02
N PRO A 151 17.69 -7.22 -19.95
CA PRO A 151 17.81 -6.38 -18.77
C PRO A 151 17.17 -6.97 -17.49
N ILE A 152 17.70 -6.59 -16.33
CA ILE A 152 17.09 -6.87 -15.02
C ILE A 152 15.77 -6.09 -14.91
N GLY A 153 14.77 -6.65 -14.22
CA GLY A 153 13.44 -6.04 -14.08
C GLY A 153 12.55 -6.21 -15.31
N SER A 154 13.00 -6.93 -16.34
CA SER A 154 12.19 -7.22 -17.53
C SER A 154 10.91 -7.96 -17.15
N VAL A 155 9.78 -7.46 -17.63
CA VAL A 155 8.44 -7.94 -17.28
C VAL A 155 8.09 -9.19 -18.07
N TYR A 156 7.67 -10.23 -17.36
CA TYR A 156 7.35 -11.53 -17.91
C TYR A 156 5.85 -11.63 -18.23
N GLY A 157 5.56 -11.97 -19.49
CA GLY A 157 4.22 -12.08 -20.06
C GLY A 157 3.58 -13.47 -19.96
N GLY A 158 4.29 -14.48 -19.43
CA GLY A 158 3.78 -15.84 -19.25
C GLY A 158 4.71 -16.93 -19.79
N GLU A 159 5.02 -16.89 -21.08
CA GLU A 159 6.05 -17.74 -21.70
C GLU A 159 7.30 -16.94 -22.12
N SER A 160 7.13 -15.64 -22.31
CA SER A 160 8.11 -14.73 -22.91
C SER A 160 8.05 -13.35 -22.25
N TYR A 161 9.06 -12.52 -22.49
CA TYR A 161 9.08 -11.14 -22.02
C TYR A 161 8.30 -10.22 -22.95
N ILE A 162 7.75 -9.13 -22.43
CA ILE A 162 7.04 -8.14 -23.23
C ILE A 162 8.06 -7.25 -23.93
N ALA A 163 8.03 -7.23 -25.26
CA ALA A 163 8.96 -6.45 -26.07
C ALA A 163 8.23 -5.60 -27.08
N ARG A 164 8.93 -4.60 -27.60
CA ARG A 164 8.50 -3.80 -28.74
C ARG A 164 9.69 -3.43 -29.60
N ARG A 165 9.44 -3.04 -30.85
CA ARG A 165 10.45 -2.48 -31.74
C ARG A 165 9.87 -1.26 -32.40
N LYS A 166 10.71 -0.26 -32.69
CA LYS A 166 10.29 0.88 -33.50
C LYS A 166 9.70 0.36 -34.82
N GLY A 167 8.53 0.88 -35.17
CA GLY A 167 7.93 0.60 -36.48
C GLY A 167 8.81 1.13 -37.61
N LEU A 168 8.43 0.86 -38.86
CA LEU A 168 9.09 1.43 -40.06
C LEU A 168 8.86 2.95 -40.21
N LEU A 169 8.27 3.59 -39.20
CA LEU A 169 8.09 5.03 -39.12
C LEU A 169 9.40 5.63 -38.61
N ASP A 170 10.07 6.43 -39.44
CA ASP A 170 11.14 7.28 -38.94
C ASP A 170 10.55 8.26 -37.93
N PRO A 171 11.11 8.37 -36.72
CA PRO A 171 10.58 9.26 -35.67
C PRO A 171 10.62 10.74 -36.06
N GLU A 172 11.44 11.11 -37.05
CA GLU A 172 11.53 12.46 -37.60
C GLU A 172 10.44 12.78 -38.64
N ASP A 173 9.71 11.77 -39.09
CA ASP A 173 8.71 11.89 -40.15
C ASP A 173 7.31 11.83 -39.53
N GLU A 174 6.92 12.93 -38.84
CA GLU A 174 5.61 13.07 -38.14
C GLU A 174 4.39 12.80 -39.04
N LYS A 175 4.59 12.79 -40.35
CA LYS A 175 3.57 12.64 -41.39
C LYS A 175 3.21 11.18 -41.73
N LYS A 176 3.97 10.19 -41.25
CA LYS A 176 3.68 8.78 -41.57
C LYS A 176 2.68 8.18 -40.57
N LEU A 177 1.59 7.62 -41.11
CA LEU A 177 0.52 6.96 -40.36
C LEU A 177 0.92 5.52 -39.99
N GLY A 178 0.43 5.04 -38.84
CA GLY A 178 0.64 3.66 -38.37
C GLY A 178 1.18 3.57 -36.93
N PHE A 179 1.72 2.41 -36.57
CA PHE A 179 2.22 2.13 -35.22
C PHE A 179 3.63 2.71 -35.00
N VAL A 180 3.79 3.54 -33.98
CA VAL A 180 5.10 4.09 -33.57
C VAL A 180 6.03 2.96 -33.14
N HIS A 181 5.51 2.01 -32.36
CA HIS A 181 6.19 0.77 -32.02
C HIS A 181 5.30 -0.44 -32.31
N LEU A 182 5.89 -1.50 -32.82
CA LEU A 182 5.24 -2.80 -32.93
C LEU A 182 5.48 -3.55 -31.61
N LEU A 183 4.40 -3.94 -30.93
CA LEU A 183 4.48 -4.79 -29.75
C LEU A 183 4.76 -6.24 -30.16
N GLY A 184 5.33 -6.99 -29.26
CA GLY A 184 5.69 -8.37 -29.48
C GLY A 184 6.15 -9.04 -28.21
N LYS A 185 6.84 -10.15 -28.40
CA LYS A 185 7.39 -10.97 -27.34
C LYS A 185 8.88 -11.19 -27.54
N LEU A 186 9.59 -11.39 -26.43
CA LEU A 186 11.01 -11.70 -26.44
C LEU A 186 11.22 -13.07 -25.80
N GLU A 187 11.71 -13.99 -26.60
CA GLU A 187 12.03 -15.36 -26.20
C GLU A 187 13.55 -15.49 -26.01
N VAL A 188 13.95 -16.14 -24.93
CA VAL A 188 15.36 -16.52 -24.74
C VAL A 188 15.55 -17.84 -25.47
N ALA A 189 16.35 -17.85 -26.54
CA ALA A 189 16.64 -19.10 -27.24
C ALA A 189 17.33 -20.08 -26.28
N LYS A 190 16.83 -21.32 -26.24
CA LYS A 190 17.43 -22.42 -25.49
C LYS A 190 18.66 -22.92 -26.27
N GLY A 191 19.79 -22.20 -26.24
CA GLY A 191 21.02 -22.59 -26.93
C GLY A 191 22.11 -21.51 -27.00
N PHE A 192 23.11 -21.71 -27.86
CA PHE A 192 24.23 -20.77 -28.12
C PHE A 192 23.82 -19.53 -28.94
N GLY A 193 22.57 -19.45 -29.39
CA GLY A 193 22.00 -18.25 -30.01
C GLY A 193 21.43 -17.35 -28.91
N GLY A 194 21.74 -16.05 -28.94
CA GLY A 194 21.26 -15.08 -27.96
C GLY A 194 19.73 -14.92 -27.94
N ALA A 195 19.24 -13.90 -27.24
CA ALA A 195 17.80 -13.60 -27.20
C ALA A 195 17.27 -13.22 -28.60
N SER A 196 16.06 -13.68 -28.93
CA SER A 196 15.37 -13.37 -30.19
C SER A 196 13.97 -12.86 -29.90
N GLY A 197 13.60 -11.75 -30.53
CA GLY A 197 12.29 -11.15 -30.41
C GLY A 197 11.38 -11.61 -31.54
N ARG A 198 10.07 -11.59 -31.29
CA ARG A 198 9.02 -11.80 -32.29
C ARG A 198 7.99 -10.68 -32.23
N LEU A 199 7.74 -10.00 -33.33
CA LEU A 199 6.77 -8.90 -33.40
C LEU A 199 5.38 -9.40 -33.76
N LEU A 200 4.38 -8.73 -33.18
CA LEU A 200 2.98 -8.93 -33.46
C LEU A 200 2.47 -7.87 -34.45
N GLU A 201 2.58 -8.16 -35.74
CA GLU A 201 1.97 -7.38 -36.82
C GLU A 201 0.74 -8.12 -37.39
N GLU A 202 0.66 -8.31 -38.71
CA GLU A 202 -0.28 -9.24 -39.38
C GLU A 202 0.26 -10.68 -39.41
N GLN A 203 1.59 -10.80 -39.36
CA GLN A 203 2.32 -12.06 -39.24
C GLN A 203 3.42 -11.90 -38.18
N GLU A 204 3.84 -13.01 -37.60
CA GLU A 204 4.94 -13.03 -36.64
C GLU A 204 6.28 -12.88 -37.39
N LYS A 205 7.05 -11.85 -37.05
CA LYS A 205 8.37 -11.60 -37.64
C LYS A 205 9.45 -11.66 -36.56
N ASP A 206 10.48 -12.45 -36.80
CA ASP A 206 11.65 -12.55 -35.91
C ASP A 206 12.53 -11.29 -36.01
N PHE A 207 13.13 -10.90 -34.89
CA PHE A 207 14.05 -9.77 -34.81
C PHE A 207 15.15 -9.98 -33.77
N GLU A 208 16.30 -9.34 -33.99
CA GLU A 208 17.49 -9.49 -33.13
C GLU A 208 17.73 -8.27 -32.20
N ASP A 209 16.94 -7.21 -32.35
CA ASP A 209 17.07 -5.96 -31.59
C ASP A 209 15.72 -5.26 -31.31
N GLY A 210 15.57 -4.65 -30.14
CA GLY A 210 14.37 -3.88 -29.82
C GLY A 210 14.41 -3.28 -28.43
N GLU A 211 13.24 -3.11 -27.85
CA GLU A 211 13.05 -2.63 -26.48
C GLU A 211 12.25 -3.66 -25.68
N VAL A 212 12.54 -3.81 -24.41
CA VAL A 212 11.81 -4.69 -23.48
C VAL A 212 11.23 -3.85 -22.36
N LEU A 213 10.03 -4.21 -21.92
CA LEU A 213 9.38 -3.55 -20.80
C LEU A 213 10.10 -3.92 -19.51
N VAL A 214 10.59 -2.92 -18.78
CA VAL A 214 11.33 -3.08 -17.52
C VAL A 214 10.63 -2.32 -16.41
N GLU A 215 10.37 -3.02 -15.30
CA GLU A 215 10.03 -2.41 -14.02
C GLU A 215 11.31 -2.10 -13.24
N THR A 216 11.52 -0.83 -12.91
CA THR A 216 12.61 -0.41 -12.02
C THR A 216 12.10 -0.40 -10.58
N GLU A 217 12.72 -1.20 -9.72
CA GLU A 217 12.41 -1.23 -8.29
C GLU A 217 13.06 -0.05 -7.55
N PRO A 218 12.37 0.60 -6.59
CA PRO A 218 12.97 1.63 -5.75
C PRO A 218 13.93 1.04 -4.71
N ILE A 219 14.88 1.85 -4.24
CA ILE A 219 15.85 1.48 -3.21
C ILE A 219 15.39 1.87 -1.80
N ARG A 220 14.54 2.90 -1.69
CA ARG A 220 13.95 3.37 -0.43
C ARG A 220 12.68 4.16 -0.67
N TYR A 221 11.91 4.38 0.40
CA TYR A 221 10.77 5.28 0.39
C TYR A 221 10.96 6.45 1.35
N GLU A 222 10.28 7.55 1.04
CA GLU A 222 10.12 8.69 1.94
C GLU A 222 8.61 8.98 2.08
N LEU A 223 8.11 8.92 3.30
CA LEU A 223 6.70 9.12 3.61
C LEU A 223 6.51 10.44 4.35
N THR A 224 5.73 11.35 3.78
CA THR A 224 5.32 12.58 4.48
C THR A 224 3.87 12.46 4.89
N VAL A 225 3.59 12.39 6.19
CA VAL A 225 2.22 12.25 6.68
C VAL A 225 1.47 13.56 6.50
N ILE A 226 0.38 13.53 5.74
CA ILE A 226 -0.46 14.70 5.50
C ILE A 226 -1.43 14.85 6.66
N ARG A 227 -2.15 13.78 7.02
CA ARG A 227 -3.10 13.83 8.13
C ARG A 227 -3.34 12.45 8.73
N TYR A 228 -3.62 12.45 10.03
CA TYR A 228 -4.20 11.31 10.73
C TYR A 228 -5.72 11.48 10.80
N ASN A 229 -6.45 10.41 10.58
CA ASN A 229 -7.89 10.39 10.72
C ASN A 229 -8.25 9.99 12.16
N MET A 230 -8.29 10.98 13.05
CA MET A 230 -8.56 10.75 14.48
C MET A 230 -10.00 10.28 14.73
N ASP A 231 -10.97 10.66 13.90
CA ASP A 231 -12.37 10.25 14.04
C ASP A 231 -12.56 8.74 13.82
N ARG A 232 -11.64 8.11 13.08
CA ARG A 232 -11.62 6.67 12.82
C ARG A 232 -10.57 5.93 13.64
N LYS A 233 -9.99 6.58 14.66
CA LYS A 233 -9.02 5.95 15.53
C LYS A 233 -9.72 4.90 16.39
N ASN A 234 -9.23 3.67 16.33
CA ASN A 234 -9.67 2.59 17.22
C ASN A 234 -8.63 2.39 18.33
N ILE A 235 -9.10 2.18 19.55
CA ILE A 235 -8.25 1.98 20.73
C ILE A 235 -8.82 0.80 21.52
N ALA A 236 -8.03 -0.26 21.66
CA ALA A 236 -8.31 -1.38 22.52
C ALA A 236 -7.36 -1.34 23.72
N ASN A 237 -7.92 -1.30 24.93
CA ASN A 237 -7.16 -1.26 26.17
C ASN A 237 -7.37 -2.55 26.96
N LYS A 238 -6.30 -3.11 27.49
CA LYS A 238 -6.34 -4.25 28.39
C LYS A 238 -5.50 -3.96 29.62
N GLU A 239 -6.14 -3.95 30.79
CA GLU A 239 -5.43 -3.76 32.04
C GLU A 239 -4.50 -4.96 32.32
N LYS A 240 -3.27 -4.67 32.75
CA LYS A 240 -2.23 -5.63 33.06
C LYS A 240 -1.59 -5.26 34.39
N ILE A 241 -1.55 -6.21 35.32
CA ILE A 241 -0.79 -6.10 36.56
C ILE A 241 0.67 -6.36 36.24
N LEU A 242 1.54 -5.41 36.59
CA LEU A 242 2.98 -5.45 36.33
C LEU A 242 3.77 -6.06 37.48
N GLY A 243 3.28 -5.89 38.71
CA GLY A 243 3.88 -6.46 39.90
C GLY A 243 3.24 -5.92 41.17
N SER A 244 3.60 -6.50 42.31
CA SER A 244 3.17 -6.03 43.62
C SER A 244 4.34 -5.99 44.60
N THR A 245 4.30 -5.04 45.54
CA THR A 245 5.32 -4.87 46.57
C THR A 245 4.69 -4.37 47.87
N LEU A 246 5.37 -4.61 48.97
CA LEU A 246 4.96 -4.19 50.31
C LEU A 246 5.83 -3.03 50.77
N LEU A 247 5.20 -1.88 51.05
CA LEU A 247 5.85 -0.74 51.67
C LEU A 247 5.51 -0.72 53.15
N LYS A 248 6.53 -0.74 54.01
CA LYS A 248 6.37 -0.77 55.47
C LYS A 248 7.23 0.30 56.13
N ASN A 249 6.68 0.98 57.14
CA ASN A 249 7.42 1.92 57.97
C ASN A 249 7.72 1.29 59.34
N GLU A 250 8.94 0.80 59.50
CA GLU A 250 9.45 0.25 60.76
C GLU A 250 10.12 1.33 61.64
N ASN A 251 10.20 2.57 61.17
CA ASN A 251 10.78 3.66 61.94
C ASN A 251 9.82 4.11 63.06
N PRO A 252 10.34 4.68 64.16
CA PRO A 252 9.52 5.16 65.27
C PRO A 252 8.78 6.49 64.97
N TYR A 253 8.98 7.05 63.78
CA TYR A 253 8.37 8.30 63.31
C TYR A 253 7.74 8.13 61.92
N ALA A 254 6.82 9.03 61.56
CA ALA A 254 6.23 9.06 60.23
C ALA A 254 7.32 9.33 59.18
N ALA A 255 7.34 8.52 58.13
CA ALA A 255 8.37 8.59 57.11
C ALA A 255 7.75 8.34 55.73
N THR A 256 8.34 8.97 54.72
CA THR A 256 8.03 8.69 53.32
C THR A 256 8.88 7.51 52.88
N ILE A 257 8.23 6.42 52.50
CA ILE A 257 8.87 5.20 52.02
C ILE A 257 8.73 5.18 50.50
N ASP A 258 9.86 5.08 49.80
CA ASP A 258 9.90 4.90 48.37
C ASP A 258 10.51 3.56 47.96
N THR A 259 10.08 3.08 46.79
CA THR A 259 10.65 1.90 46.15
C THR A 259 10.63 2.06 44.64
N MET A 260 11.49 1.33 43.95
CA MET A 260 11.56 1.28 42.51
C MET A 260 11.03 -0.06 42.02
N MET A 261 9.99 -0.05 41.20
CA MET A 261 9.40 -1.24 40.60
C MET A 261 9.80 -1.32 39.13
N ALA A 262 10.64 -2.30 38.79
CA ALA A 262 10.99 -2.59 37.40
C ALA A 262 9.84 -3.36 36.71
N TYR A 263 9.55 -3.03 35.45
CA TYR A 263 8.58 -3.75 34.63
C TYR A 263 9.06 -3.86 33.19
N GLU A 264 8.59 -4.92 32.53
CA GLU A 264 8.87 -5.18 31.12
C GLU A 264 7.64 -4.84 30.28
N SER A 265 7.87 -4.07 29.21
CA SER A 265 6.83 -3.68 28.26
C SER A 265 7.26 -3.98 26.84
N ASN A 266 6.31 -4.41 26.02
CA ASN A 266 6.54 -4.67 24.61
C ASN A 266 5.98 -3.49 23.83
N TYR A 267 6.85 -2.80 23.10
CA TYR A 267 6.45 -1.79 22.13
C TYR A 267 6.45 -2.41 20.74
N SER A 268 5.38 -2.17 19.98
CA SER A 268 5.38 -2.53 18.56
C SER A 268 4.77 -1.46 17.70
N LEU A 269 5.32 -1.29 16.51
CA LEU A 269 4.88 -0.28 15.57
C LEU A 269 4.80 -0.83 14.16
N TYR A 270 3.68 -0.58 13.50
CA TYR A 270 3.41 -1.06 12.15
C TYR A 270 2.66 -0.02 11.32
N TRP A 271 3.18 0.29 10.15
CA TRP A 271 2.63 1.34 9.26
C TRP A 271 1.71 0.82 8.16
N GLY A 272 1.36 -0.46 8.20
CA GLY A 272 0.52 -1.10 7.20
C GLY A 272 1.31 -1.64 6.01
N GLN A 273 0.62 -2.41 5.18
CA GLN A 273 1.09 -2.87 3.88
C GLN A 273 0.25 -2.15 2.82
N GLY A 274 0.69 -0.97 2.39
CA GLY A 274 0.00 -0.22 1.35
C GLY A 274 0.04 -0.95 0.00
N LYS A 275 -0.92 -0.64 -0.88
CA LYS A 275 -0.98 -1.19 -2.24
C LYS A 275 0.13 -0.63 -3.11
N ALA A 276 0.70 -1.45 -3.99
CA ALA A 276 1.77 -1.03 -4.91
C ALA A 276 3.01 -0.46 -4.21
N ILE A 277 3.40 -1.05 -3.08
CA ILE A 277 4.60 -0.67 -2.31
C ILE A 277 5.36 -1.94 -1.95
N LEU A 278 6.64 -1.97 -2.29
CA LEU A 278 7.53 -3.09 -1.97
C LEU A 278 7.75 -3.17 -0.45
N LYS A 279 7.59 -4.38 0.11
CA LYS A 279 7.81 -4.64 1.54
C LYS A 279 9.32 -4.74 1.84
N GLY A 280 9.70 -4.37 3.06
CA GLY A 280 11.06 -4.50 3.57
C GLY A 280 12.06 -3.43 3.13
N LEU A 281 11.64 -2.49 2.26
CA LEU A 281 12.49 -1.37 1.89
C LEU A 281 12.61 -0.35 3.04
N PRO A 282 13.81 0.24 3.25
CA PRO A 282 14.00 1.29 4.23
C PRO A 282 13.11 2.49 3.89
N THR A 283 12.41 3.01 4.89
CA THR A 283 11.44 4.08 4.73
C THR A 283 11.66 5.14 5.79
N ILE A 284 11.85 6.38 5.34
CA ILE A 284 12.00 7.54 6.21
C ILE A 284 10.65 8.22 6.34
N ILE A 285 10.15 8.38 7.55
CA ILE A 285 8.88 9.04 7.82
C ILE A 285 9.14 10.45 8.34
N ARG A 286 8.50 11.44 7.71
CA ARG A 286 8.61 12.85 8.06
C ARG A 286 7.25 13.45 8.40
N HIS A 287 7.28 14.39 9.32
CA HIS A 287 6.18 15.32 9.55
C HIS A 287 6.07 16.30 8.37
N GLN A 288 4.93 16.99 8.24
CA GLN A 288 4.73 18.03 7.22
C GLN A 288 5.75 19.18 7.31
N ASN A 289 6.27 19.44 8.51
CA ASN A 289 7.31 20.45 8.75
C ASN A 289 8.73 19.99 8.31
N GLY A 290 8.86 18.77 7.78
CA GLY A 290 10.12 18.17 7.35
C GLY A 290 10.94 17.46 8.43
N SER A 291 10.54 17.55 9.70
CA SER A 291 11.25 16.88 10.79
C SER A 291 11.12 15.36 10.68
N LEU A 292 12.22 14.67 10.99
CA LEU A 292 12.26 13.21 11.04
C LEU A 292 11.34 12.72 12.17
N MET A 293 10.46 11.78 11.84
CA MET A 293 9.67 11.04 12.83
C MET A 293 10.39 9.75 13.18
N GLU A 294 10.52 8.88 12.19
CA GLU A 294 10.91 7.49 12.37
C GLU A 294 11.60 6.97 11.10
N GLU A 295 12.46 5.97 11.26
CA GLU A 295 13.05 5.20 10.17
C GLU A 295 12.63 3.75 10.35
N ILE A 296 11.94 3.19 9.35
CA ILE A 296 11.35 1.85 9.44
C ILE A 296 11.66 0.99 8.23
N LYS A 297 11.37 -0.31 8.33
CA LYS A 297 11.22 -1.18 7.16
C LYS A 297 9.77 -1.29 6.76
N TRP A 298 9.43 -0.88 5.53
CA TRP A 298 8.03 -0.82 5.10
C TRP A 298 7.31 -2.16 5.20
N GLY A 299 6.09 -2.16 5.74
CA GLY A 299 5.26 -3.36 5.81
C GLY A 299 5.79 -4.46 6.73
N ILE A 300 6.81 -4.18 7.54
CA ILE A 300 7.34 -5.06 8.58
C ILE A 300 7.11 -4.37 9.93
N PRO A 301 6.45 -5.04 10.90
CA PRO A 301 6.29 -4.49 12.24
C PRO A 301 7.64 -4.43 12.96
N GLU A 302 7.89 -3.32 13.64
CA GLU A 302 9.01 -3.18 14.57
C GLU A 302 8.59 -3.63 15.95
N PHE A 303 9.49 -4.30 16.65
CA PHE A 303 9.28 -4.80 17.99
C PHE A 303 10.46 -4.39 18.86
N GLU A 304 10.15 -3.84 20.03
CA GLU A 304 11.13 -3.40 21.01
C GLU A 304 10.68 -3.87 22.40
N GLU A 305 11.52 -4.65 23.07
CA GLU A 305 11.33 -5.01 24.48
C GLU A 305 11.97 -3.93 25.34
N ARG A 306 11.14 -3.21 26.11
CA ARG A 306 11.58 -2.14 27.00
C ARG A 306 11.56 -2.61 28.44
N LYS A 307 12.59 -2.23 29.19
CA LYS A 307 12.69 -2.45 30.62
C LYS A 307 12.71 -1.10 31.32
N ASP A 308 11.61 -0.76 31.95
CA ASP A 308 11.41 0.53 32.60
C ASP A 308 11.29 0.36 34.12
N VAL A 309 11.45 1.46 34.84
CA VAL A 309 11.37 1.49 36.31
C VAL A 309 10.41 2.59 36.74
N TYR A 310 9.44 2.23 37.57
CA TYR A 310 8.49 3.16 38.16
C TYR A 310 8.81 3.42 39.63
N LYS A 311 8.99 4.70 40.02
CA LYS A 311 9.18 5.08 41.42
C LYS A 311 7.82 5.17 42.11
N VAL A 312 7.62 4.37 43.14
CA VAL A 312 6.44 4.42 44.02
C VAL A 312 6.86 5.08 45.32
N GLU A 313 6.07 6.04 45.79
CA GLU A 313 6.34 6.79 47.03
C GLU A 313 5.05 6.92 47.84
N VAL A 314 5.12 6.65 49.15
CA VAL A 314 3.98 6.74 50.07
C VAL A 314 4.42 7.21 51.44
N HIS A 315 3.62 8.07 52.06
CA HIS A 315 3.84 8.53 53.43
C HIS A 315 3.12 7.62 54.43
N LEU A 316 3.86 7.02 55.36
CA LEU A 316 3.34 6.03 56.31
C LEU A 316 3.61 6.44 57.76
N LEU A 317 2.62 6.23 58.62
CA LEU A 317 2.75 6.37 60.07
C LEU A 317 3.63 5.24 60.64
N PRO A 318 4.24 5.42 61.83
CA PRO A 318 5.09 4.39 62.43
C PRO A 318 4.32 3.08 62.66
N GLY A 319 4.93 1.95 62.32
CA GLY A 319 4.32 0.62 62.49
C GLY A 319 3.20 0.29 61.50
N THR A 320 3.11 1.02 60.37
CA THR A 320 2.10 0.79 59.33
C THR A 320 2.71 0.29 58.03
N ALA A 321 1.92 -0.43 57.24
CA ALA A 321 2.30 -0.92 55.93
C ALA A 321 1.15 -0.85 54.93
N VAL A 322 1.50 -0.86 53.64
CA VAL A 322 0.58 -0.81 52.52
C VAL A 322 1.07 -1.72 51.39
N ASN A 323 0.15 -2.50 50.81
CA ASN A 323 0.43 -3.24 49.59
C ASN A 323 0.24 -2.31 48.40
N VAL A 324 1.22 -2.29 47.50
CA VAL A 324 1.15 -1.54 46.26
C VAL A 324 1.17 -2.52 45.10
N THR A 325 0.20 -2.40 44.21
CA THR A 325 0.13 -3.15 42.96
C THR A 325 0.31 -2.17 41.81
N LEU A 326 1.33 -2.38 40.99
CA LEU A 326 1.55 -1.59 39.79
C LEU A 326 0.67 -2.14 38.67
N VAL A 327 -0.18 -1.30 38.09
CA VAL A 327 -1.04 -1.63 36.96
C VAL A 327 -0.75 -0.72 35.79
N ALA A 328 -0.98 -1.22 34.59
CA ALA A 328 -0.90 -0.45 33.37
C ALA A 328 -1.93 -0.94 32.36
N ASN A 329 -2.19 -0.13 31.34
CA ASN A 329 -3.01 -0.51 30.20
C ASN A 329 -2.10 -0.90 29.04
N ASP A 330 -2.23 -2.14 28.59
CA ASP A 330 -1.72 -2.57 27.30
C ASP A 330 -2.66 -2.02 26.24
N THR A 331 -2.22 -1.00 25.52
CA THR A 331 -3.03 -0.25 24.57
C THR A 331 -2.59 -0.56 23.15
N GLU A 332 -3.53 -1.09 22.40
CA GLU A 332 -3.43 -1.23 20.96
C GLU A 332 -4.21 -0.09 20.30
N SER A 333 -3.54 0.71 19.49
CA SER A 333 -4.16 1.80 18.77
C SER A 333 -3.99 1.64 17.26
N GLU A 334 -5.08 1.79 16.52
CA GLU A 334 -5.10 1.77 15.07
C GLU A 334 -5.58 3.14 14.57
N THR A 335 -4.69 3.85 13.88
CA THR A 335 -4.94 5.20 13.37
C THR A 335 -4.77 5.22 11.84
N PRO A 336 -5.87 5.36 11.08
CA PRO A 336 -5.78 5.55 9.64
C PRO A 336 -5.08 6.88 9.30
N TYR A 337 -4.29 6.90 8.25
CA TYR A 337 -3.58 8.10 7.81
C TYR A 337 -3.63 8.29 6.29
N THR A 338 -3.42 9.53 5.86
CA THR A 338 -3.16 9.89 4.46
C THR A 338 -1.78 10.52 4.38
N ALA A 339 -0.96 10.08 3.44
CA ALA A 339 0.43 10.50 3.30
C ALA A 339 0.85 10.65 1.84
N LYS A 340 1.90 11.42 1.59
CA LYS A 340 2.61 11.46 0.31
C LYS A 340 3.78 10.48 0.38
N LEU A 341 3.76 9.45 -0.45
CA LEU A 341 4.84 8.49 -0.61
C LEU A 341 5.73 8.92 -1.78
N VAL A 342 7.03 9.01 -1.55
CA VAL A 342 8.05 9.24 -2.57
C VAL A 342 8.91 8.00 -2.68
N ALA A 343 8.90 7.35 -3.84
CA ALA A 343 9.80 6.27 -4.18
C ALA A 343 11.10 6.86 -4.74
N VAL A 344 12.24 6.44 -4.19
CA VAL A 344 13.57 6.88 -4.61
C VAL A 344 14.26 5.71 -5.32
N TYR A 345 14.79 5.96 -6.51
CA TYR A 345 15.43 4.96 -7.36
C TYR A 345 16.95 5.13 -7.37
N ASP A 346 17.67 4.10 -7.80
CA ASP A 346 19.14 4.06 -7.91
C ASP A 346 19.69 5.21 -8.77
N ASP A 347 19.03 5.50 -9.89
CA ASP A 347 19.40 6.57 -10.83
C ASP A 347 19.13 8.00 -10.31
N GLY A 348 18.75 8.15 -9.04
CA GLY A 348 18.36 9.43 -8.44
C GLY A 348 16.96 9.92 -8.86
N GLY A 349 16.27 9.17 -9.71
CA GLY A 349 14.88 9.44 -10.05
C GLY A 349 13.98 9.33 -8.81
N HIS A 350 12.87 10.07 -8.82
CA HIS A 350 11.88 10.03 -7.77
C HIS A 350 10.47 10.02 -8.34
N ARG A 351 9.56 9.31 -7.68
CA ARG A 351 8.14 9.29 -8.03
C ARG A 351 7.29 9.49 -6.79
N SER A 352 6.38 10.45 -6.83
CA SER A 352 5.51 10.74 -5.69
C SER A 352 4.05 10.41 -5.98
N ARG A 353 3.35 9.84 -4.99
CA ARG A 353 1.91 9.62 -5.03
C ARG A 353 1.30 9.71 -3.64
N THR A 354 0.01 10.00 -3.57
CA THR A 354 -0.73 10.01 -2.30
C THR A 354 -1.19 8.59 -1.97
N VAL A 355 -0.95 8.16 -0.74
CA VAL A 355 -1.34 6.84 -0.24
C VAL A 355 -2.17 6.97 1.03
N GLN A 356 -3.00 5.96 1.26
CA GLN A 356 -3.76 5.79 2.50
C GLN A 356 -3.29 4.51 3.18
N GLY A 357 -3.14 4.56 4.49
CA GLY A 357 -2.65 3.45 5.28
C GLY A 357 -3.21 3.45 6.68
N ILE A 358 -2.81 2.45 7.46
CA ILE A 358 -3.19 2.29 8.86
C ILE A 358 -1.91 2.17 9.67
N ARG A 359 -1.75 3.03 10.68
CA ARG A 359 -0.68 2.95 11.68
C ARG A 359 -1.24 2.20 12.88
N ARG A 360 -0.66 1.04 13.19
CA ARG A 360 -0.97 0.23 14.36
C ARG A 360 0.20 0.31 15.34
N GLU A 361 -0.09 0.73 16.56
CA GLU A 361 0.87 0.92 17.63
C GLU A 361 0.37 0.15 18.86
N MET A 362 1.22 -0.74 19.39
CA MET A 362 0.98 -1.40 20.68
C MET A 362 1.98 -0.85 21.68
N ALA A 363 1.47 -0.27 22.76
CA ALA A 363 2.30 0.32 23.80
C ALA A 363 1.62 0.16 25.16
N MET A 364 2.44 0.03 26.20
CA MET A 364 1.98 0.06 27.58
C MET A 364 1.88 1.52 28.04
N ILE A 365 0.67 1.95 28.40
CA ILE A 365 0.37 3.31 28.83
C ILE A 365 -0.33 3.30 30.19
N ASP A 366 -0.45 4.48 30.83
CA ASP A 366 -1.15 4.65 32.12
C ASP A 366 -0.59 3.74 33.23
N VAL A 367 0.74 3.68 33.33
CA VAL A 367 1.42 2.98 34.43
C VAL A 367 1.18 3.74 35.72
N LYS A 368 0.45 3.12 36.65
CA LYS A 368 0.08 3.73 37.93
C LYS A 368 0.06 2.73 39.08
N PRO A 369 0.42 3.17 40.30
CA PRO A 369 0.33 2.34 41.49
C PRO A 369 -1.10 2.36 42.05
N LEU A 370 -1.64 1.19 42.38
CA LEU A 370 -2.85 1.01 43.17
C LEU A 370 -2.45 0.64 44.60
N PHE A 371 -2.86 1.47 45.56
CA PHE A 371 -2.57 1.27 46.98
C PHE A 371 -3.73 0.53 47.66
N SER A 372 -3.42 -0.51 48.41
CA SER A 372 -4.37 -1.13 49.33
C SER A 372 -4.67 -0.21 50.50
N PRO A 373 -5.71 -0.51 51.31
CA PRO A 373 -5.84 0.10 52.61
C PRO A 373 -4.57 -0.09 53.45
N VAL A 374 -4.18 0.95 54.19
CA VAL A 374 -3.05 0.91 55.11
C VAL A 374 -3.45 0.08 56.33
N TYR A 375 -2.55 -0.79 56.80
CA TYR A 375 -2.77 -1.63 57.98
C TYR A 375 -1.59 -1.56 58.95
N PHE A 376 -1.87 -1.83 60.23
CA PHE A 376 -0.82 -1.93 61.24
C PHE A 376 -0.05 -3.23 61.10
N ILE A 377 1.28 -3.16 61.10
CA ILE A 377 2.17 -4.33 60.95
C ILE A 377 1.94 -5.35 62.08
N GLY A 378 1.71 -4.86 63.31
CA GLY A 378 1.62 -5.70 64.50
C GLY A 378 0.33 -6.53 64.63
N ASN A 379 -0.80 -6.06 64.12
CA ASN A 379 -2.10 -6.73 64.29
C ASN A 379 -2.90 -6.92 63.00
N MET A 380 -2.37 -6.50 61.84
CA MET A 380 -3.02 -6.57 60.52
C MET A 380 -4.40 -5.88 60.45
N SER A 381 -4.74 -5.02 61.41
CA SER A 381 -5.97 -4.22 61.39
C SER A 381 -5.81 -2.99 60.50
N LEU A 382 -6.90 -2.59 59.88
CA LEU A 382 -6.94 -1.40 59.03
C LEU A 382 -6.73 -0.14 59.86
N VAL A 383 -5.88 0.76 59.37
CA VAL A 383 -5.73 2.08 59.96
C VAL A 383 -7.01 2.86 59.71
N PRO A 384 -7.69 3.38 60.73
CA PRO A 384 -8.89 4.18 60.55
C PRO A 384 -8.57 5.41 59.71
N THR A 385 -9.10 5.45 58.50
CA THR A 385 -8.85 6.53 57.55
C THR A 385 -9.86 7.65 57.82
N THR A 386 -9.41 8.81 58.28
CA THR A 386 -10.24 10.03 58.30
C THR A 386 -10.47 10.47 56.86
N THR A 387 -11.73 10.42 56.40
CA THR A 387 -12.13 10.90 55.07
C THR A 387 -11.95 12.42 55.00
N THR A 388 -10.93 12.91 54.28
CA THR A 388 -10.81 14.35 53.99
C THR A 388 -11.65 14.68 52.77
N THR A 389 -12.87 15.19 52.97
CA THR A 389 -13.71 15.73 51.90
C THR A 389 -13.02 16.96 51.30
N THR A 390 -12.68 16.92 50.01
CA THR A 390 -12.15 18.08 49.29
C THR A 390 -13.30 19.02 48.95
N THR A 391 -13.43 20.15 49.65
CA THR A 391 -14.41 21.19 49.32
C THR A 391 -13.92 22.01 48.14
N THR A 392 -14.60 21.91 46.99
CA THR A 392 -14.36 22.76 45.82
C THR A 392 -14.84 24.18 46.12
N THR A 393 -13.93 25.15 46.15
CA THR A 393 -14.28 26.58 46.33
C THR A 393 -14.79 27.15 45.01
N THR A 394 -16.12 27.38 44.93
CA THR A 394 -16.74 28.10 43.82
C THR A 394 -16.44 29.59 43.96
N THR A 395 -15.62 30.17 43.07
CA THR A 395 -15.42 31.61 42.96
C THR A 395 -16.61 32.24 42.23
N THR A 396 -17.53 32.84 42.99
CA THR A 396 -18.62 33.67 42.44
C THR A 396 -18.07 35.03 42.03
N THR A 397 -18.10 35.33 40.74
CA THR A 397 -17.78 36.66 40.19
C THR A 397 -19.05 37.50 40.22
N THR A 398 -19.06 38.56 41.03
CA THR A 398 -20.17 39.52 41.11
C THR A 398 -20.04 40.55 39.97
N SER A 399 -20.96 40.52 39.02
CA SER A 399 -21.13 41.55 37.99
C SER A 399 -22.01 42.69 38.52
N THR A 400 -21.43 43.87 38.65
CA THR A 400 -22.13 45.12 38.98
C THR A 400 -22.80 45.69 37.73
N THR A 401 -24.12 45.49 37.61
CA THR A 401 -24.96 46.14 36.60
C THR A 401 -25.63 47.36 37.23
N THR A 402 -25.15 48.57 36.88
CA THR A 402 -25.81 49.82 37.26
C THR A 402 -26.79 50.23 36.16
N ALA A 403 -28.06 50.35 36.54
CA ALA A 403 -29.18 50.67 35.66
C ALA A 403 -29.17 52.15 35.24
N ARG A 404 -29.50 52.39 33.97
CA ARG A 404 -29.74 53.70 33.36
C ARG A 404 -31.23 54.02 33.50
N THR A 405 -31.55 55.08 34.23
CA THR A 405 -32.93 55.59 34.38
C THR A 405 -33.33 56.32 33.10
N THR A 406 -34.38 55.84 32.45
CA THR A 406 -35.12 56.55 31.41
C THR A 406 -36.30 57.24 32.08
N THR A 407 -36.37 58.56 32.00
CA THR A 407 -37.54 59.34 32.40
C THR A 407 -38.13 59.94 31.14
N THR A 408 -39.37 59.57 30.84
CA THR A 408 -40.28 60.22 29.90
C THR A 408 -41.30 60.99 30.71
N GLU A 409 -41.20 62.31 30.69
CA GLU A 409 -42.27 63.28 30.37
C GLU A 409 -41.65 64.67 30.17
#